data_AF-A0A5B1CKW4-F1
#
_entry.id   AF-A0A5B1CKW4-F1
#
_cell.length_a   1.000
_cell.length_b   1.000
_cell.length_c   1.000
_cell.angle_alpha   90.00
_cell.angle_beta   90.00
_cell.angle_gamma   90.00
#
_symmetry.space_group_name_H-M   'P 1'
#
loop_
_entity.id
_entity.type
_entity.pdbx_description
1 polymer ?
#
loop_
_entity_poly.entity_id
_entity_poly.type
_entity_poly.pdbx_seq_one_letter_code
_entity_poly.pdbx_strand_id
1 'polypeptide(L)'
;MDTDPECPDDVYQTHMAAFVSAFIKRERRDRWMHLFSSRPKQLFKNSHKLHEHLDKSCCTESPEPTLIDPATVGMFFEFHADYPPLLVTGQRAIELGTGHDAVFSIVPGKLAAYFFHEGFVMECRA
;
A
#
# COMPACT_ATOMS: atom_id res chain seq x y z
N MET A 1 -23.33 10.85 -1.99
CA MET A 1 -22.07 10.23 -1.55
C MET A 1 -21.83 9.09 -2.51
N ASP A 2 -21.03 9.33 -3.54
CA ASP A 2 -20.52 8.22 -4.33
C ASP A 2 -19.64 7.38 -3.40
N THR A 3 -19.97 6.11 -3.28
CA THR A 3 -19.19 5.16 -2.49
C THR A 3 -18.02 4.71 -3.35
N ASP A 4 -16.81 4.80 -2.80
CA ASP A 4 -15.61 4.30 -3.47
C ASP A 4 -15.82 2.80 -3.80
N PRO A 5 -15.55 2.34 -5.03
CA PRO A 5 -15.81 0.96 -5.40
C PRO A 5 -14.86 0.01 -4.65
N GLU A 6 -15.43 -1.04 -4.05
CA GLU A 6 -14.65 -2.12 -3.46
C GLU A 6 -13.78 -2.81 -4.52
N CYS A 7 -12.54 -3.14 -4.12
CA CYS A 7 -11.59 -3.80 -4.99
C CYS A 7 -11.88 -5.30 -5.04
N PRO A 8 -12.01 -5.91 -6.23
CA PRO A 8 -12.11 -7.35 -6.38
C PRO A 8 -10.91 -8.10 -5.79
N ASP A 9 -11.15 -9.28 -5.22
CA ASP A 9 -10.13 -10.09 -4.55
C ASP A 9 -8.93 -10.43 -5.46
N ASP A 10 -9.17 -10.74 -6.73
CA ASP A 10 -8.13 -11.06 -7.70
C ASP A 10 -7.21 -9.87 -8.01
N VAL A 11 -7.79 -8.66 -8.09
CA VAL A 11 -7.06 -7.40 -8.21
C VAL A 11 -6.24 -7.15 -6.95
N TYR A 12 -6.84 -7.29 -5.77
CA TYR A 12 -6.12 -7.17 -4.49
C TYR A 12 -4.91 -8.10 -4.41
N GLN A 13 -5.10 -9.39 -4.68
CA GLN A 13 -4.02 -10.38 -4.62
C GLN A 13 -2.91 -10.06 -5.62
N THR A 14 -3.26 -9.64 -6.83
CA THR A 14 -2.29 -9.24 -7.87
C THR A 14 -1.44 -8.05 -7.40
N HIS A 15 -2.09 -7.01 -6.87
CA HIS A 15 -1.40 -5.81 -6.40
C HIS A 15 -0.51 -6.10 -5.18
N MET A 16 -1.01 -6.85 -4.19
CA MET A 16 -0.23 -7.14 -2.98
C MET A 16 0.93 -8.10 -3.23
N ALA A 17 0.73 -9.14 -4.05
CA ALA A 17 1.82 -10.05 -4.40
C ALA A 17 2.93 -9.31 -5.16
N ALA A 18 2.56 -8.44 -6.12
CA ALA A 18 3.51 -7.65 -6.88
C ALA A 18 4.22 -6.60 -6.01
N PHE A 19 3.49 -5.96 -5.08
CA PHE A 19 4.07 -5.03 -4.10
C PHE A 19 5.13 -5.72 -3.24
N VAL A 20 4.82 -6.88 -2.66
CA VAL A 20 5.77 -7.65 -1.85
C VAL A 20 6.98 -8.07 -2.67
N SER A 21 6.78 -8.52 -3.91
CA SER A 21 7.89 -8.96 -4.77
C SER A 21 8.82 -7.81 -5.17
N ALA A 22 8.29 -6.62 -5.42
CA ALA A 22 9.06 -5.49 -5.96
C ALA A 22 9.68 -4.60 -4.88
N PHE A 23 8.96 -4.34 -3.79
CA PHE A 23 9.27 -3.23 -2.87
C PHE A 23 9.65 -3.68 -1.47
N ILE A 24 9.56 -4.96 -1.16
CA ILE A 24 9.95 -5.52 0.14
C ILE A 24 11.32 -6.19 0.04
N LYS A 25 12.16 -5.95 1.05
CA LYS A 25 13.46 -6.60 1.22
C LYS A 25 13.32 -8.11 1.07
N ARG A 26 14.23 -8.72 0.30
CA ARG A 26 14.14 -10.13 -0.14
C ARG A 26 13.88 -11.09 1.02
N GLU A 27 14.59 -10.93 2.13
CA GLU A 27 14.50 -11.76 3.33
C GLU A 27 13.20 -11.60 4.13
N ARG A 28 12.36 -10.61 3.78
CA ARG A 28 11.05 -10.36 4.42
C ARG A 28 9.85 -10.73 3.56
N ARG A 29 10.06 -11.05 2.27
CA ARG A 29 8.97 -11.24 1.29
C ARG A 29 8.00 -12.35 1.69
N ASP A 30 8.50 -13.53 2.01
CA ASP A 30 7.66 -14.70 2.35
C ASP A 30 6.72 -14.40 3.54
N ARG A 31 7.25 -13.69 4.55
CA ARG A 31 6.46 -13.28 5.72
C ARG A 31 5.35 -12.31 5.34
N TRP A 32 5.65 -11.30 4.52
CA TRP A 32 4.64 -10.33 4.10
C TRP A 32 3.60 -10.93 3.17
N MET A 33 4.01 -11.79 2.24
CA MET A 33 3.09 -12.54 1.39
C MET A 33 2.08 -13.36 2.22
N HIS A 34 2.57 -14.02 3.27
CA HIS A 34 1.71 -14.76 4.21
C HIS A 34 0.75 -13.84 4.98
N LEU A 35 1.21 -12.67 5.41
CA LEU A 35 0.38 -11.71 6.14
C LEU A 35 -0.75 -11.14 5.27
N PHE A 36 -0.46 -10.74 4.03
CA PHE A 36 -1.45 -10.20 3.08
C PHE A 36 -2.48 -11.25 2.63
N SER A 37 -2.09 -12.51 2.51
CA SER A 37 -2.99 -13.57 2.01
C SER A 37 -3.94 -14.15 3.06
N SER A 38 -3.59 -14.13 4.35
CA SER A 38 -4.24 -15.04 5.30
C SER A 38 -4.53 -14.51 6.71
N ARG A 39 -4.08 -13.31 7.10
CA ARG A 39 -4.15 -12.87 8.51
C ARG A 39 -4.38 -11.36 8.72
N PRO A 40 -5.58 -10.82 8.41
CA PRO A 40 -5.87 -9.38 8.55
C PRO A 40 -5.62 -8.83 9.96
N LYS A 41 -6.00 -9.58 11.02
CA LYS A 41 -5.74 -9.17 12.42
C LYS A 41 -4.26 -9.08 12.80
N GLN A 42 -3.38 -9.86 12.16
CA GLN A 42 -1.94 -9.79 12.42
C GLN A 42 -1.27 -8.76 11.52
N LEU A 43 -1.84 -8.51 10.34
CA LEU A 43 -1.33 -7.55 9.39
C LEU A 43 -1.36 -6.13 9.98
N PHE A 44 -2.47 -5.70 10.57
CA PHE A 44 -2.55 -4.43 11.31
C PHE A 44 -1.46 -4.28 12.39
N LYS A 45 -1.27 -5.31 13.22
CA LYS A 45 -0.26 -5.26 14.30
C LYS A 45 1.19 -5.17 13.80
N ASN A 46 1.43 -5.47 12.53
CA ASN A 46 2.75 -5.42 11.93
C ASN A 46 2.88 -4.31 10.87
N SER A 47 1.82 -3.54 10.59
CA SER A 47 1.80 -2.54 9.53
C SER A 47 2.93 -1.52 9.70
N HIS A 48 3.12 -0.99 10.91
CA HIS A 48 4.19 -0.04 11.22
C HIS A 48 5.60 -0.55 10.88
N LYS A 49 5.82 -1.87 10.89
CA LYS A 49 7.12 -2.48 10.54
C LYS A 49 7.36 -2.53 9.03
N LEU A 50 6.33 -2.28 8.22
CA LEU A 50 6.44 -2.30 6.77
C LEU A 50 7.46 -1.27 6.31
N HIS A 51 7.45 -0.07 6.89
CA HIS A 51 8.41 0.98 6.65
C HIS A 51 9.88 0.50 6.67
N GLU A 52 10.28 -0.23 7.71
CA GLU A 52 11.64 -0.75 7.89
C GLU A 52 11.97 -1.91 6.93
N HIS A 53 10.93 -2.59 6.44
CA HIS A 53 11.04 -3.75 5.56
C HIS A 53 10.97 -3.38 4.08
N LEU A 54 10.63 -2.15 3.74
CA LEU A 54 10.74 -1.64 2.37
C LEU A 54 12.19 -1.65 1.90
N ASP A 55 12.38 -1.96 0.63
CA ASP A 55 13.67 -1.87 -0.05
C ASP A 55 13.94 -0.41 -0.39
N LYS A 56 14.88 0.20 0.34
CA LYS A 56 15.22 1.62 0.19
C LYS A 56 15.99 1.93 -1.10
N SER A 57 16.35 0.92 -1.90
CA SER A 57 16.89 1.14 -3.25
C SER A 57 15.82 1.56 -4.27
N CYS A 58 14.55 1.20 -4.01
CA CYS A 58 13.42 1.51 -4.88
C CYS A 58 12.30 2.32 -4.18
N CYS A 59 12.36 2.47 -2.85
CA CYS A 59 11.40 3.26 -2.08
C CYS A 59 12.08 4.46 -1.40
N THR A 60 11.57 5.65 -1.69
CA THR A 60 12.08 6.92 -1.15
C THR A 60 11.03 7.56 -0.26
N GLU A 61 11.46 8.11 0.88
CA GLU A 61 10.60 8.88 1.76
C GLU A 61 10.31 10.25 1.15
N SER A 62 9.05 10.66 1.19
CA SER A 62 8.61 12.00 0.80
C SER A 62 7.63 12.56 1.84
N PRO A 63 7.80 13.83 2.25
CA PRO A 63 6.85 14.49 3.15
C PRO A 63 5.50 14.72 2.47
N GLU A 64 5.50 14.86 1.15
CA GLU A 64 4.30 14.99 0.33
C GLU A 64 4.39 14.04 -0.87
N PRO A 65 3.34 13.30 -1.24
CA PRO A 65 3.37 12.39 -2.38
C PRO A 65 3.50 13.16 -3.69
N THR A 66 4.61 12.94 -4.42
CA THR A 66 4.92 13.66 -5.67
C THR A 66 4.79 12.79 -6.92
N LEU A 67 4.86 11.47 -6.76
CA LEU A 67 4.76 10.49 -7.84
C LEU A 67 3.33 9.98 -8.05
N ILE A 68 2.41 10.34 -7.16
CA ILE A 68 1.00 10.00 -7.25
C ILE A 68 0.27 11.05 -8.08
N ASP A 69 -0.09 10.72 -9.32
CA ASP A 69 -1.01 11.53 -10.12
C ASP A 69 -2.41 11.51 -9.46
N PRO A 70 -2.97 12.67 -9.08
CA PRO A 70 -4.28 12.77 -8.44
C PRO A 70 -5.42 12.09 -9.19
N ALA A 71 -5.36 12.04 -10.53
CA ALA A 71 -6.40 11.48 -11.38
C ALA A 71 -6.25 9.97 -11.63
N THR A 72 -5.09 9.39 -11.32
CA THR A 72 -4.84 7.98 -11.58
C THR A 72 -5.58 7.10 -10.57
N VAL A 73 -6.23 6.04 -11.06
CA VAL A 73 -6.89 5.05 -10.20
C VAL A 73 -5.92 3.93 -9.83
N GLY A 74 -5.93 3.52 -8.57
CA GLY A 74 -5.15 2.40 -8.06
C GLY A 74 -5.87 1.67 -6.93
N MET A 75 -5.25 0.60 -6.45
CA MET A 75 -5.76 -0.18 -5.33
C MET A 75 -5.26 0.41 -4.02
N PHE A 76 -6.17 0.88 -3.18
CA PHE A 76 -5.91 1.35 -1.83
C PHE A 76 -6.26 0.28 -0.81
N PHE A 77 -5.35 0.05 0.13
CA PHE A 77 -5.52 -0.92 1.20
C PHE A 77 -5.06 -0.32 2.51
N GLU A 78 -6.01 -0.03 3.39
CA GLU A 78 -5.75 0.31 4.78
C GLU A 78 -5.56 -0.95 5.61
N PHE A 79 -4.56 -0.95 6.50
CA PHE A 79 -4.25 -2.15 7.27
C PHE A 79 -5.27 -2.48 8.39
N HIS A 80 -6.24 -1.60 8.65
CA HIS A 80 -7.29 -1.84 9.64
C HIS A 80 -8.31 -2.86 9.12
N ALA A 81 -8.61 -3.88 9.92
CA ALA A 81 -9.35 -5.06 9.47
C ALA A 81 -10.81 -4.80 9.03
N ASP A 82 -11.37 -3.66 9.43
CA ASP A 82 -12.75 -3.28 9.12
C ASP A 82 -12.89 -2.52 7.78
N TYR A 83 -11.77 -2.23 7.10
CA TYR A 83 -11.76 -1.52 5.83
C TYR A 83 -11.49 -2.50 4.68
N PRO A 84 -12.42 -2.64 3.71
CA PRO A 84 -12.13 -3.42 2.52
C PRO A 84 -11.08 -2.70 1.66
N PRO A 85 -10.31 -3.43 0.83
CA PRO A 85 -9.50 -2.79 -0.20
C PRO A 85 -10.42 -2.08 -1.20
N LEU A 86 -10.01 -0.90 -1.67
CA LEU A 86 -10.80 -0.02 -2.53
C LEU A 86 -10.07 0.29 -3.83
N LEU A 87 -10.81 0.62 -4.89
CA LEU A 87 -10.27 1.24 -6.09
C LEU A 87 -10.55 2.74 -6.03
N VAL A 88 -9.51 3.55 -5.87
CA VAL A 88 -9.64 4.99 -5.63
C VAL A 88 -8.67 5.78 -6.50
N THR A 89 -8.98 7.05 -6.72
CA THR A 89 -8.05 7.98 -7.36
C THR A 89 -6.85 8.28 -6.47
N GLY A 90 -5.76 8.78 -7.05
CA GLY A 90 -4.57 9.20 -6.31
C GLY A 90 -4.91 10.26 -5.27
N GLN A 91 -5.75 11.24 -5.62
CA GLN A 91 -6.22 12.25 -4.67
C GLN A 91 -6.91 11.60 -3.47
N ARG A 92 -7.82 10.66 -3.72
CA ARG A 92 -8.58 9.97 -2.69
C ARG A 92 -7.70 9.07 -1.82
N ALA A 93 -6.70 8.42 -2.41
CA ALA A 93 -5.71 7.64 -1.67
C ALA A 93 -4.90 8.51 -0.69
N ILE A 94 -4.53 9.73 -1.08
CA ILE A 94 -3.82 10.68 -0.22
C ILE A 94 -4.70 11.11 0.96
N GLU A 95 -5.96 11.45 0.69
CA GLU A 95 -6.94 11.81 1.71
C GLU A 95 -7.14 10.70 2.74
N LEU A 96 -7.29 9.46 2.28
CA LEU A 96 -7.52 8.28 3.13
C LEU A 96 -6.25 7.83 3.86
N GLY A 97 -5.08 7.93 3.23
CA GLY A 97 -3.82 7.45 3.78
C GLY A 97 -3.19 8.38 4.83
N THR A 98 -3.58 9.66 4.86
CA THR A 98 -3.00 10.64 5.78
C THR A 98 -3.24 10.25 7.24
N GLY A 99 -2.17 9.92 7.98
CA GLY A 99 -2.24 9.52 9.39
C GLY A 99 -2.53 8.03 9.62
N HIS A 100 -2.56 7.22 8.56
CA HIS A 100 -2.82 5.79 8.63
C HIS A 100 -1.64 5.01 8.02
N ASP A 101 -1.46 3.77 8.48
CA ASP A 101 -0.69 2.82 7.69
C ASP A 101 -1.57 2.32 6.55
N ALA A 102 -1.16 2.56 5.30
CA ALA A 102 -1.89 2.10 4.13
C ALA A 102 -0.97 1.89 2.92
N VAL A 103 -1.38 1.04 1.98
CA VAL A 103 -0.73 0.87 0.69
C VAL A 103 -1.64 1.40 -0.40
N PHE A 104 -1.09 2.22 -1.29
CA PHE A 104 -1.73 2.56 -2.56
C PHE A 104 -0.87 2.02 -3.71
N SER A 105 -1.35 0.96 -4.36
CA SER A 105 -0.67 0.34 -5.48
C SER A 105 -1.31 0.81 -6.79
N ILE A 106 -0.54 1.59 -7.56
CA ILE A 106 -1.01 2.21 -8.81
C ILE A 106 -0.79 1.25 -9.98
N VAL A 107 0.44 0.77 -10.14
CA VAL A 107 0.80 -0.24 -11.13
C VAL A 107 1.45 -1.42 -10.40
N PRO A 108 0.87 -2.64 -10.45
CA PRO A 108 1.38 -3.80 -9.72
C PRO A 108 2.89 -3.99 -9.91
N GLY A 109 3.64 -3.90 -8.81
CA GLY A 109 5.10 -4.12 -8.78
C GLY A 109 5.95 -3.06 -9.49
N LYS A 110 5.36 -1.96 -9.96
CA LYS A 110 6.08 -0.88 -10.68
C LYS A 110 5.94 0.48 -10.01
N LEU A 111 4.76 0.80 -9.48
CA LEU A 111 4.51 2.07 -8.80
C LEU A 111 3.53 1.87 -7.65
N ALA A 112 3.95 2.26 -6.45
CA ALA A 112 3.13 2.23 -5.25
C ALA A 112 3.56 3.29 -4.25
N ALA A 113 2.69 3.60 -3.31
CA ALA A 113 2.98 4.39 -2.13
C ALA A 113 2.61 3.59 -0.87
N TYR A 114 3.41 3.73 0.17
CA TYR A 114 3.05 3.33 1.52
C TYR A 114 2.91 4.57 2.38
N PHE A 115 1.69 4.83 2.85
CA PHE A 115 1.42 5.87 3.83
C PHE A 115 1.82 5.35 5.19
N PHE A 116 2.60 6.15 5.91
CA PHE A 116 3.00 5.84 7.27
C PHE A 116 2.28 6.76 8.25
N HIS A 117 1.76 6.16 9.32
CA HIS A 117 0.96 6.89 10.32
C HIS A 117 1.71 8.03 11.03
N GLU A 118 3.06 8.07 10.97
CA GLU A 118 3.86 9.19 11.50
C GLU A 118 3.92 10.42 10.56
N GLY A 119 3.25 10.38 9.41
CA GLY A 119 2.99 11.58 8.59
C GLY A 119 3.87 11.75 7.35
N PHE A 120 4.56 10.69 6.91
CA PHE A 120 5.29 10.68 5.64
C PHE A 120 4.84 9.54 4.73
N VAL A 121 5.19 9.63 3.45
CA VAL A 121 4.86 8.64 2.43
C VAL A 121 6.14 8.04 1.87
N MET A 122 6.18 6.72 1.76
CA MET A 122 7.22 6.01 1.03
C MET A 122 6.75 5.78 -0.39
N GLU A 123 7.31 6.51 -1.35
CA GLU A 123 7.01 6.35 -2.78
C GLU A 123 7.97 5.32 -3.40
N CYS A 124 7.41 4.25 -3.97
CA CYS A 124 8.16 3.10 -4.46
C CYS A 124 8.04 2.96 -5.97
N ARG A 125 9.19 2.81 -6.66
CA ARG A 125 9.28 2.63 -8.11
C ARG A 125 10.41 1.68 -8.48
N ALA A 126 10.10 0.65 -9.27
CA ALA A 126 11.04 -0.36 -9.76
C ALA A 126 11.35 -0.19 -11.25
#